data_AF-A0A1V4TRP3-F1
#
_entry.id   AF-A0A1V4TRP3-F1
#
_cell.length_a   1.000
_cell.length_b   1.000
_cell.length_c   1.000
_cell.angle_alpha   90.00
_cell.angle_beta   90.00
_cell.angle_gamma   90.00
#
_symmetry.space_group_name_H-M   'P 1'
#
loop_
_entity.id
_entity.type
_entity.pdbx_description
1 polymer ?
#
loop_
_entity_poly.entity_id
_entity_poly.type
_entity_poly.pdbx_seq_one_letter_code
_entity_poly.pdbx_strand_id
1 'polypeptide(L)'
;MPDQVENVPEPKEIRSLTVEQELHTCPDCGYDLGFHTSFERTGTGKISPVRSTREVYRVILICPECGARFDIGWRVPLAESESRIVKAPAGTCVPHGNPADCLPPRTHHDHYPPE
;
A
#
# COMPACT_ATOMS: atom_id res chain seq x y z
N MET A 1 -40.98 9.98 -15.80
CA MET A 1 -39.84 10.82 -15.38
C MET A 1 -38.58 10.01 -15.68
N PRO A 2 -37.54 10.61 -16.27
CA PRO A 2 -36.54 9.86 -17.02
C PRO A 2 -35.57 9.14 -16.09
N ASP A 3 -35.42 7.83 -16.26
CA ASP A 3 -34.20 7.11 -15.89
C ASP A 3 -33.06 7.72 -16.70
N GLN A 4 -32.31 8.62 -16.09
CA GLN A 4 -31.02 9.05 -16.60
C GLN A 4 -30.10 7.84 -16.48
N VAL A 5 -29.95 7.10 -17.57
CA VAL A 5 -28.86 6.14 -17.74
C VAL A 5 -27.58 6.97 -17.74
N GLU A 6 -27.06 7.18 -16.54
CA GLU A 6 -25.80 7.85 -16.28
C GLU A 6 -24.75 7.12 -17.13
N ASN A 7 -24.22 7.83 -18.13
CA ASN A 7 -23.15 7.33 -18.99
C ASN A 7 -21.93 7.11 -18.10
N VAL A 8 -21.79 5.90 -17.54
CA VAL A 8 -20.57 5.49 -16.87
C VAL A 8 -19.50 5.46 -17.96
N PRO A 9 -18.49 6.35 -17.94
CA PRO A 9 -17.48 6.36 -18.97
C PRO A 9 -16.80 4.99 -18.96
N GLU A 10 -16.86 4.29 -20.09
CA GLU A 10 -16.23 2.98 -20.22
C GLU A 10 -14.75 3.11 -19.84
N PRO A 11 -14.23 2.21 -18.97
CA PRO A 11 -12.85 2.30 -18.55
C PRO A 11 -11.94 2.17 -19.77
N LYS A 12 -11.06 3.15 -19.98
CA LYS A 12 -10.08 3.13 -21.07
C LYS A 12 -9.30 1.82 -21.09
N GLU A 13 -9.02 1.31 -22.29
CA GLU A 13 -8.25 0.09 -22.50
C GLU A 13 -6.86 0.20 -21.82
N ILE A 14 -6.42 -0.90 -21.19
CA ILE A 14 -5.13 -0.96 -20.50
C ILE A 14 -4.04 -1.25 -21.53
N ARG A 15 -3.10 -0.32 -21.70
CA ARG A 15 -1.99 -0.45 -22.65
C ARG A 15 -0.74 -0.98 -21.97
N SER A 16 -0.10 -1.99 -22.55
CA SER A 16 1.20 -2.48 -22.05
C SER A 16 2.31 -1.48 -22.37
N LEU A 17 3.14 -1.14 -21.38
CA LEU A 17 4.27 -0.23 -21.57
C LEU A 17 5.55 -0.82 -20.96
N THR A 18 6.66 -0.75 -21.69
CA THR A 18 7.97 -1.18 -21.20
C THR A 18 8.68 0.01 -20.55
N VAL A 19 9.16 -0.16 -19.32
CA VAL A 19 9.95 0.86 -18.60
C VAL A 19 11.42 0.51 -18.72
N GLU A 20 12.23 1.43 -19.27
CA GLU A 20 13.69 1.23 -19.40
C GLU A 20 14.46 1.78 -18.20
N GLN A 21 14.22 3.04 -17.83
CA GLN A 21 14.92 3.72 -16.72
C GLN A 21 13.92 4.23 -15.69
N GLU A 22 13.00 5.08 -16.13
CA GLU A 22 12.00 5.71 -15.28
C GLU A 22 10.71 5.93 -16.09
N LEU A 23 9.56 5.83 -15.41
CA LEU A 23 8.26 6.15 -15.98
C LEU A 23 7.50 7.10 -15.03
N HIS A 24 7.68 8.40 -15.23
CA HIS A 24 6.88 9.44 -14.57
C HIS A 24 6.05 10.27 -15.57
N THR A 25 6.37 10.22 -16.86
CA THR A 25 5.67 10.96 -17.92
C THR A 25 4.62 10.11 -18.63
N CYS A 26 3.39 10.65 -18.77
CA CYS A 26 2.32 10.05 -19.54
C CYS A 26 2.59 10.15 -21.04
N PRO A 27 2.62 9.03 -21.79
CA PRO A 27 2.85 9.06 -23.23
C PRO A 27 1.68 9.63 -24.03
N ASP A 28 0.49 9.75 -23.44
CA ASP A 28 -0.73 10.22 -24.13
C ASP A 28 -0.93 11.73 -24.01
N CYS A 29 -0.60 12.34 -22.86
CA CYS A 29 -0.81 13.78 -22.64
C CYS A 29 0.44 14.55 -22.18
N GLY A 30 1.55 13.88 -21.89
CA GLY A 30 2.79 14.53 -21.44
C GLY A 30 2.85 14.90 -19.96
N TYR A 31 1.84 14.54 -19.15
CA TYR A 31 1.88 14.77 -17.70
C TYR A 31 3.07 14.09 -17.03
N ASP A 32 3.88 14.79 -16.24
CA ASP A 32 5.19 14.33 -15.76
C ASP A 32 5.33 14.19 -14.23
N LEU A 33 4.26 14.42 -13.46
CA LEU A 33 4.28 14.30 -12.00
C LEU A 33 3.93 12.88 -11.49
N GLY A 34 4.05 11.87 -12.35
CA GLY A 34 3.80 10.46 -12.01
C GLY A 34 2.36 9.99 -12.26
N PHE A 35 2.02 8.80 -11.75
CA PHE A 35 0.75 8.12 -12.03
C PHE A 35 0.03 7.72 -10.73
N HIS A 36 -1.30 7.68 -10.77
CA HIS A 36 -2.08 6.97 -9.77
C HIS A 36 -1.92 5.46 -9.95
N THR A 37 -1.81 4.72 -8.86
CA THR A 37 -1.68 3.26 -8.90
C THR A 37 -2.98 2.59 -8.48
N SER A 38 -3.39 1.57 -9.24
CA SER A 38 -4.53 0.72 -8.92
C SER A 38 -4.10 -0.75 -8.97
N PHE A 39 -4.68 -1.57 -8.09
CA PHE A 39 -4.37 -2.99 -8.01
C PHE A 39 -5.55 -3.79 -8.55
N GLU A 40 -5.26 -4.71 -9.47
CA GLU A 40 -6.27 -5.60 -10.01
C GLU A 40 -5.84 -7.05 -9.81
N ARG A 41 -6.77 -7.90 -9.39
CA ARG A 41 -6.45 -9.29 -9.05
C ARG A 41 -6.18 -10.08 -10.33
N THR A 42 -5.01 -10.70 -10.43
CA THR A 42 -4.67 -11.55 -11.58
C THR A 42 -5.12 -12.98 -11.27
N GLY A 43 -6.37 -13.35 -11.60
CA GLY A 43 -6.87 -14.69 -11.23
C GLY A 43 -8.33 -15.05 -11.51
N THR A 44 -9.01 -14.42 -12.47
CA THR A 44 -10.40 -14.76 -12.81
C THR A 44 -10.45 -15.59 -14.10
N GLY A 45 -10.56 -16.91 -13.98
CA GLY A 45 -11.02 -17.74 -15.12
C GLY A 45 -10.54 -19.19 -15.20
N LYS A 46 -9.60 -19.65 -14.37
CA LYS A 46 -9.27 -21.07 -14.31
C LYS A 46 -9.21 -21.50 -12.85
N ILE A 47 -10.14 -22.36 -12.47
CA ILE A 47 -10.08 -23.16 -11.26
C ILE A 47 -8.84 -24.06 -11.40
N SER A 48 -7.66 -23.51 -11.12
CA SER A 48 -6.47 -24.32 -10.94
C SER A 48 -6.63 -25.03 -9.60
N PRO A 49 -6.60 -26.37 -9.55
CA PRO A 49 -6.78 -27.15 -8.32
C PRO A 49 -5.60 -27.02 -7.35
N VAL A 50 -4.63 -26.18 -7.67
CA VAL A 50 -3.45 -25.91 -6.84
C VAL A 50 -3.69 -24.58 -6.14
N ARG A 51 -4.10 -24.65 -4.86
CA ARG A 51 -4.12 -23.50 -3.94
C ARG A 51 -2.69 -23.01 -3.72
N SER A 52 -2.13 -22.27 -4.66
CA SER A 52 -1.06 -21.33 -4.33
C SER A 52 -1.74 -20.20 -3.56
N THR A 53 -1.54 -20.16 -2.25
CA THR A 53 -2.16 -19.23 -1.29
C THR A 53 -1.71 -17.77 -1.47
N ARG A 54 -1.01 -17.46 -2.57
CA ARG A 54 -0.44 -16.14 -2.83
C ARG A 54 -1.24 -15.47 -3.93
N GLU A 55 -2.18 -14.60 -3.53
CA GLU A 55 -2.90 -13.76 -4.47
C GLU A 55 -1.92 -12.80 -5.14
N VAL A 56 -1.81 -12.88 -6.47
CA VAL A 56 -0.97 -11.98 -7.26
C VAL A 56 -1.86 -10.89 -7.82
N TYR A 57 -1.50 -9.64 -7.52
CA TYR A 57 -2.16 -8.45 -8.05
C TYR A 57 -1.31 -7.83 -9.15
N ARG A 58 -1.95 -7.38 -10.23
CA ARG A 58 -1.35 -6.52 -11.24
C ARG A 58 -1.50 -5.07 -10.82
N VAL A 59 -0.44 -4.29 -10.95
CA VAL A 59 -0.47 -2.84 -10.71
C VAL A 59 -0.68 -2.13 -12.04
N ILE A 60 -1.76 -1.35 -12.13
CA ILE A 60 -2.11 -0.52 -13.26
C ILE A 60 -1.78 0.93 -12.91
N LEU A 61 -1.07 1.61 -13.81
CA LEU A 61 -0.74 3.02 -13.71
C LEU A 61 -1.80 3.83 -14.45
N ILE A 62 -2.38 4.83 -13.79
CA ILE A 62 -3.47 5.65 -14.31
C ILE A 62 -2.99 7.10 -14.35
N CYS A 63 -3.01 7.71 -15.53
CA CYS A 63 -2.69 9.13 -15.66
C CYS A 63 -3.81 9.97 -15.00
N PRO A 64 -3.48 10.90 -14.08
CA PRO A 64 -4.49 11.73 -13.43
C PRO A 64 -5.16 12.72 -14.37
N GLU A 65 -4.44 13.21 -15.39
CA GLU A 65 -4.96 14.20 -16.34
C GLU A 65 -5.90 13.60 -17.38
N CYS A 66 -5.44 12.57 -18.09
CA CYS A 66 -6.19 12.01 -19.21
C CYS A 66 -6.91 10.70 -18.86
N GLY A 67 -6.67 10.09 -17.70
CA GLY A 67 -7.24 8.79 -17.33
C GLY A 67 -6.71 7.60 -18.12
N ALA A 68 -5.65 7.78 -18.93
CA ALA A 68 -5.01 6.69 -19.65
C ALA A 68 -4.46 5.64 -18.66
N ARG A 69 -4.59 4.36 -19.03
CA ARG A 69 -4.24 3.22 -18.17
C ARG A 69 -3.11 2.43 -18.79
N PHE A 70 -2.07 2.16 -18.00
CA PHE A 70 -0.87 1.46 -18.44
C PHE A 70 -0.57 0.26 -17.54
N ASP A 71 -0.26 -0.89 -18.12
CA ASP A 71 0.30 -2.06 -17.44
C ASP A 71 1.78 -2.18 -17.79
N ILE A 72 2.65 -2.09 -16.79
CA ILE A 72 4.10 -2.25 -16.96
C ILE A 72 4.59 -3.67 -16.62
N GLY A 73 3.67 -4.63 -16.47
CA GLY A 73 3.99 -5.98 -16.02
C GLY A 73 4.31 -6.05 -14.52
N TRP A 74 4.03 -4.98 -13.76
CA TRP A 74 4.26 -4.96 -12.33
C TRP A 74 3.25 -5.87 -11.63
N ARG A 75 3.77 -6.91 -10.96
CA ARG A 75 2.99 -7.88 -10.19
C ARG A 75 3.45 -7.88 -8.75
N VAL A 76 2.52 -7.74 -7.81
CA VAL A 76 2.80 -7.76 -6.37
C VAL A 76 2.02 -8.89 -5.70
N PRO A 77 2.68 -9.76 -4.92
CA PRO A 77 1.97 -10.67 -4.04
C PRO A 77 1.52 -9.89 -2.80
N LEU A 78 0.22 -9.72 -2.61
CA LEU A 78 -0.28 -9.25 -1.32
C LEU A 78 -0.39 -10.48 -0.42
N ALA A 79 0.50 -10.56 0.57
CA ALA A 79 0.30 -11.47 1.69
C ALA A 79 -0.75 -10.84 2.60
N GLU A 80 -1.70 -11.63 3.08
CA GLU A 80 -2.54 -11.22 4.20
C GLU A 80 -1.60 -10.88 5.35
N SER A 81 -1.59 -9.62 5.76
CA SER A 81 -0.83 -9.22 6.93
C SER A 81 -1.46 -9.94 8.11
N GLU A 82 -0.84 -11.01 8.60
CA GLU A 82 -1.06 -11.44 9.97
C GLU A 82 -0.66 -10.25 10.83
N SER A 83 -1.65 -9.51 11.31
CA SER A 83 -1.45 -8.44 12.26
C SER A 83 -0.79 -9.04 13.49
N ARG A 84 0.54 -8.99 13.55
CA ARG A 84 1.30 -9.23 14.77
C ARG A 84 1.03 -8.05 15.69
N ILE A 85 -0.18 -8.00 16.23
CA ILE A 85 -0.47 -7.30 17.47
C ILE A 85 0.32 -8.08 18.50
N VAL A 86 1.55 -7.65 18.74
CA VAL A 86 2.30 -8.06 19.91
C VAL A 86 1.51 -7.49 21.08
N LYS A 87 0.68 -8.33 21.68
CA LYS A 87 0.03 -8.03 22.95
C LYS A 87 1.17 -7.77 23.92
N ALA A 88 1.43 -6.50 24.22
CA ALA A 88 2.33 -6.14 25.30
C ALA A 88 1.91 -6.95 26.52
N PRO A 89 2.83 -7.61 27.24
CA PRO A 89 2.46 -8.24 28.49
C PRO A 89 1.82 -7.14 29.34
N ALA A 90 0.56 -7.34 29.69
CA ALA A 90 -0.11 -6.50 30.66
C ALA A 90 0.66 -6.68 31.96
N GLY A 91 1.64 -5.79 32.19
CA GLY A 91 2.16 -5.56 33.52
C GLY A 91 0.94 -5.26 34.38
N THR A 92 0.74 -6.07 35.41
CA THR A 92 -0.28 -5.86 36.43
C THR A 92 -0.01 -4.51 37.09
N CYS A 93 -0.61 -3.45 36.55
CA CYS A 93 -0.71 -2.18 37.25
C CYS A 93 -1.65 -2.41 38.43
N VAL A 94 -1.07 -2.65 39.61
CA VAL A 94 -1.79 -2.67 40.87
C VAL A 94 -2.31 -1.24 41.11
N PRO A 95 -3.61 -1.02 41.29
CA PRO A 95 -4.18 0.32 41.33
C PRO A 95 -4.08 0.89 42.74
N HIS A 96 -2.88 1.17 43.25
CA HIS A 96 -2.71 1.99 44.45
C HIS A 96 -1.37 2.72 44.39
N GLY A 97 -1.37 3.96 43.90
CA GLY A 97 -0.17 4.80 43.89
C GLY A 97 -0.30 6.01 42.97
N ASN A 98 0.27 7.12 43.41
CA ASN A 98 0.24 8.43 42.77
C ASN A 98 0.80 8.36 41.31
N PRO A 99 0.16 9.00 40.31
CA PRO A 99 0.61 8.99 38.91
C PRO A 99 2.04 9.49 38.64
N ALA A 100 2.74 10.05 39.63
CA ALA A 100 4.14 10.46 39.53
C ALA A 100 5.14 9.30 39.53
N ASP A 101 4.75 8.09 39.97
CA ASP A 101 5.66 6.93 40.06
C ASP A 101 5.84 6.16 38.74
N CYS A 102 5.14 6.56 37.67
CA CYS A 102 5.23 5.93 36.35
C CYS A 102 6.33 6.51 35.44
N LEU A 103 7.23 7.35 35.95
CA LEU A 103 8.34 7.87 35.16
C LEU A 103 9.47 6.81 35.08
N PRO A 104 10.03 6.55 33.88
CA PRO A 104 11.19 5.67 33.76
C PRO A 104 12.35 6.24 34.59
N PRO A 105 13.21 5.39 35.17
CA PRO A 105 14.36 5.87 35.92
C PRO A 105 15.19 6.77 35.02
N ARG A 106 15.42 8.02 35.46
CA ARG A 106 16.37 8.91 34.80
C ARG A 106 17.73 8.23 34.88
N THR A 107 18.22 7.74 33.75
CA THR A 107 19.61 7.32 33.60
C THR A 107 20.48 8.53 33.88
N HIS A 108 21.07 8.56 35.08
CA HIS A 108 22.05 9.54 35.50
C HIS A 108 23.29 9.35 34.62
N HIS A 109 23.41 10.16 33.56
CA HIS A 109 24.60 10.17 32.72
C HIS A 109 25.59 11.17 33.32
N ASP A 110 26.19 10.80 34.45
CA ASP A 110 27.35 11.50 34.99
C ASP A 110 28.50 10.50 35.12
N HIS A 111 29.32 10.41 34.09
CA HIS A 111 30.71 9.99 34.20
C HIS A 111 31.56 10.90 33.31
N TYR A 112 32.02 12.00 33.90
CA TYR A 112 33.22 12.71 33.45
C TYR A 112 34.42 12.09 34.19
N PRO A 113 35.48 11.62 33.51
CA PRO A 113 36.73 11.27 34.18
C PRO A 113 37.60 12.52 34.40
N PRO A 114 38.20 12.71 35.60
CA PRO A 114 39.17 13.77 35.82
C PRO A 114 40.53 13.43 35.16
N GLU A 115 41.36 14.48 35.08
CA GLU A 115 42.63 14.67 34.35
C GLU A 115 43.63 13.49 34.30
#